data_AF-H0E2U2-F1
#
_entry.id   AF-H0E2U2-F1
#
_cell.length_a   1.000
_cell.length_b   1.000
_cell.length_c   1.000
_cell.angle_alpha   90.00
_cell.angle_beta   90.00
_cell.angle_gamma   90.00
#
_symmetry.space_group_name_H-M   'P 1'
#
loop_
_entity.id
_entity.type
_entity.pdbx_description
1 polymer ?
#
loop_
_entity_poly.entity_id
_entity_poly.type
_entity_poly.pdbx_seq_one_letter_code
_entity_poly.pdbx_strand_id
1 'polypeptide(L)'
;MPLAIPSRRIAAPIAIVALGLVGATSATAAPERVLGGNLAWSTVKVYSTAAPANTDRTFAGYMTRNATPGSQNMTLISTGASWGDVVDPALAQGTPVRWNFPAVAGTYDAATKTGTVGLIGRLQGRSTNIAPQIGFDYTLSIENPVVVFDGSATAKLYASGTKYGGTAGLTVPYDRSTALFSLDVANATTTTNADGTTTIGNLAPTVVTDIYGGFGPGSGPDRTPNTFGSFSLTLQTEPGSGGGTPGPQGPAGPAGAMGPAGPAGPKGADGKAGKSAKLRTVTLRRAPFGSAATLAVELRSRRTGKVAGVGTIRRRTLRVKVLSGTKLNGTWTLRRTGRKVTGARSARITIR
;
A
#
# COMPACT_ATOMS: atom_id res chain seq x y z
N MET A 1 24.66 70.62 74.31
CA MET A 1 25.06 69.34 73.70
C MET A 1 24.20 68.22 74.27
N PRO A 2 23.27 67.67 73.47
CA PRO A 2 22.91 66.26 73.58
C PRO A 2 23.02 65.54 72.23
N LEU A 3 23.53 64.32 72.29
CA LEU A 3 23.85 63.42 71.17
C LEU A 3 22.60 62.83 70.50
N ALA A 4 22.69 62.69 69.19
CA ALA A 4 21.72 62.07 68.30
C ALA A 4 21.68 60.53 68.42
N ILE A 5 20.47 59.95 68.30
CA ILE A 5 20.23 58.51 68.08
C ILE A 5 19.67 58.34 66.66
N PRO A 6 20.28 57.55 65.76
CA PRO A 6 19.70 57.28 64.45
C PRO A 6 18.80 56.02 64.47
N SER A 7 17.56 56.21 64.00
CA SER A 7 16.57 55.15 63.77
C SER A 7 16.92 54.31 62.52
N ARG A 8 17.19 53.02 62.70
CA ARG A 8 17.32 52.05 61.59
C ARG A 8 15.93 51.69 61.05
N ARG A 9 15.68 52.00 59.78
CA ARG A 9 14.56 51.46 59.00
C ARG A 9 14.93 50.07 58.50
N ILE A 10 14.16 49.06 58.86
CA ILE A 10 14.25 47.69 58.33
C ILE A 10 13.39 47.64 57.06
N ALA A 11 14.02 47.44 55.91
CA ALA A 11 13.34 47.13 54.65
C ALA A 11 13.13 45.61 54.56
N ALA A 12 11.87 45.20 54.44
CA ALA A 12 11.50 43.81 54.16
C ALA A 12 11.54 43.55 52.63
N PRO A 13 12.20 42.49 52.14
CA PRO A 13 12.12 42.13 50.73
C PRO A 13 10.82 41.38 50.45
N ILE A 14 10.05 41.87 49.47
CA ILE A 14 8.92 41.17 48.87
C ILE A 14 9.51 40.09 47.95
N ALA A 15 9.44 38.84 48.37
CA ALA A 15 9.74 37.68 47.53
C ALA A 15 8.58 37.41 46.58
N ILE A 16 8.75 37.75 45.30
CA ILE A 16 7.85 37.34 44.23
C ILE A 16 8.12 35.86 43.95
N VAL A 17 7.23 35.00 44.41
CA VAL A 17 7.21 33.58 44.05
C VAL A 17 6.68 33.47 42.62
N ALA A 18 7.60 33.37 41.65
CA ALA A 18 7.27 32.96 40.30
C ALA A 18 6.86 31.48 40.33
N LEU A 19 5.55 31.19 40.23
CA LEU A 19 5.07 29.85 39.93
C LEU A 19 5.59 29.46 38.54
N GLY A 20 6.56 28.56 38.51
CA GLY A 20 7.00 27.89 37.30
C GLY A 20 5.83 27.08 36.74
N LEU A 21 5.28 27.53 35.61
CA LEU A 21 4.47 26.71 34.72
C LEU A 21 5.37 25.57 34.21
N VAL A 22 5.32 24.44 34.90
CA VAL A 22 5.83 23.17 34.38
C VAL A 22 5.00 22.87 33.14
N GLY A 23 5.57 23.10 31.97
CA GLY A 23 4.96 22.75 30.70
C GLY A 23 4.64 21.26 30.73
N ALA A 24 3.35 20.92 30.66
CA ALA A 24 2.93 19.56 30.44
C ALA A 24 3.58 19.12 29.12
N THR A 25 4.53 18.21 29.20
CA THR A 25 5.06 17.53 28.03
C THR A 25 3.88 16.81 27.40
N SER A 26 3.43 17.29 26.24
CA SER A 26 2.40 16.60 25.46
C SER A 26 2.84 15.16 25.29
N ALA A 27 2.14 14.23 25.93
CA ALA A 27 2.39 12.82 25.75
C ALA A 27 2.28 12.52 24.25
N THR A 28 3.39 12.11 23.63
CA THR A 28 3.40 11.67 22.24
C THR A 28 2.42 10.50 22.13
N ALA A 29 1.36 10.69 21.33
CA ALA A 29 0.37 9.65 21.10
C ALA A 29 1.07 8.40 20.54
N ALA A 30 0.71 7.23 21.07
CA ALA A 30 1.26 5.97 20.56
C ALA A 30 0.88 5.80 19.07
N PRO A 31 1.76 5.19 18.24
CA PRO A 31 1.51 5.06 16.81
C PRO A 31 0.26 4.22 16.55
N GLU A 32 -0.61 4.72 15.67
CA GLU A 32 -1.92 4.13 15.42
C GLU A 32 -1.78 2.81 14.65
N ARG A 33 -2.60 1.82 15.01
CA ARG A 33 -2.57 0.51 14.36
C ARG A 33 -3.13 0.60 12.93
N VAL A 34 -2.43 -0.01 11.98
CA VAL A 34 -2.89 -0.09 10.58
C VAL A 34 -3.99 -1.14 10.47
N LEU A 35 -5.17 -0.70 10.04
CA LEU A 35 -6.35 -1.52 9.77
C LEU A 35 -6.45 -2.01 8.32
N GLY A 36 -5.84 -1.27 7.39
CA GLY A 36 -5.91 -1.57 5.97
C GLY A 36 -5.25 -0.50 5.11
N GLY A 37 -5.46 -0.61 3.80
CA GLY A 37 -4.87 0.28 2.80
C GLY A 37 -4.02 -0.48 1.79
N ASN A 38 -3.16 0.23 1.04
CA ASN A 38 -2.23 -0.36 0.10
C ASN A 38 -1.00 0.50 -0.17
N LEU A 39 0.08 -0.16 -0.55
CA LEU A 39 1.21 0.45 -1.25
C LEU A 39 0.98 0.28 -2.75
N ALA A 40 0.72 1.38 -3.45
CA ALA A 40 0.70 1.45 -4.89
C ALA A 40 2.08 1.80 -5.42
N TRP A 41 2.54 1.06 -6.42
CA TRP A 41 3.75 1.32 -7.17
C TRP A 41 3.37 1.63 -8.61
N SER A 42 3.61 2.87 -9.04
CA SER A 42 3.30 3.34 -10.38
C SER A 42 4.57 3.65 -11.15
N THR A 43 4.63 3.26 -12.42
CA THR A 43 5.73 3.58 -13.34
C THR A 43 5.18 3.66 -14.77
N VAL A 44 6.05 3.80 -15.75
CA VAL A 44 5.71 3.76 -17.18
C VAL A 44 6.58 2.69 -17.82
N LYS A 45 6.09 1.96 -18.83
CA LYS A 45 6.95 1.09 -19.64
C LYS A 45 7.70 1.94 -20.65
N VAL A 46 8.93 2.34 -20.34
CA VAL A 46 9.82 3.04 -21.28
C VAL A 46 11.21 2.44 -21.24
N TYR A 47 11.71 2.01 -22.40
CA TYR A 47 13.08 1.62 -22.61
C TYR A 47 13.58 2.04 -23.99
N SER A 48 14.59 2.91 -24.01
CA SER A 48 15.33 3.29 -25.22
C SER A 48 16.83 3.21 -24.97
N THR A 49 17.55 2.50 -25.85
CA THR A 49 19.02 2.45 -25.83
C THR A 49 19.64 3.72 -26.40
N ALA A 50 18.95 4.37 -27.34
CA ALA A 50 19.37 5.59 -28.02
C ALA A 50 19.03 6.88 -27.25
N ALA A 51 18.28 6.79 -26.16
CA ALA A 51 17.94 7.95 -25.35
C ALA A 51 19.17 8.53 -24.65
N PRO A 52 19.19 9.86 -24.40
CA PRO A 52 20.22 10.51 -23.60
C PRO A 52 20.48 9.76 -22.28
N ALA A 53 21.70 9.91 -21.75
CA ALA A 53 22.04 9.38 -20.45
C ALA A 53 20.97 9.78 -19.42
N ASN A 54 20.57 8.82 -18.59
CA ASN A 54 19.56 9.01 -17.53
C ASN A 54 18.13 9.35 -18.02
N THR A 55 17.79 9.04 -19.27
CA THR A 55 16.41 9.18 -19.77
C THR A 55 15.86 7.86 -20.31
N ASP A 56 14.53 7.75 -20.38
CA ASP A 56 13.80 6.68 -21.07
C ASP A 56 14.22 5.24 -20.70
N ARG A 57 14.59 5.01 -19.43
CA ARG A 57 14.98 3.69 -18.91
C ARG A 57 14.35 3.43 -17.56
N THR A 58 13.07 3.06 -17.61
CA THR A 58 12.29 2.63 -16.45
C THR A 58 12.56 1.16 -16.10
N PHE A 59 12.30 0.78 -14.86
CA PHE A 59 12.32 -0.60 -14.38
C PHE A 59 11.42 -1.48 -15.22
N ALA A 60 10.15 -1.07 -15.43
CA ALA A 60 9.21 -1.82 -16.24
C ALA A 60 9.71 -1.99 -17.67
N GLY A 61 10.20 -0.92 -18.31
CA GLY A 61 10.76 -0.99 -19.65
C GLY A 61 11.99 -1.89 -19.73
N TYR A 62 12.94 -1.76 -18.80
CA TYR A 62 14.18 -2.53 -18.78
C TYR A 62 13.93 -4.03 -18.60
N MET A 63 13.09 -4.40 -17.63
CA MET A 63 12.80 -5.82 -17.34
C MET A 63 12.01 -6.48 -18.46
N THR A 64 11.14 -5.73 -19.12
CA THR A 64 10.22 -6.24 -20.14
C THR A 64 10.63 -5.83 -21.55
N ARG A 65 11.88 -5.45 -21.78
CA ARG A 65 12.31 -5.09 -23.15
C ARG A 65 12.27 -6.32 -24.04
N ASN A 66 11.58 -6.19 -25.16
CA ASN A 66 11.65 -7.13 -26.26
C ASN A 66 12.88 -6.75 -27.09
N ALA A 67 14.02 -7.34 -26.76
CA ALA A 67 15.24 -7.16 -27.53
C ALA A 67 15.93 -8.50 -27.71
N THR A 68 16.83 -8.52 -28.67
CA THR A 68 17.70 -9.61 -29.15
C THR A 68 18.18 -10.58 -28.07
N PRO A 69 18.71 -11.75 -28.49
CA PRO A 69 19.48 -12.64 -27.63
C PRO A 69 20.22 -11.94 -26.48
N GLY A 70 19.91 -12.30 -25.24
CA GLY A 70 20.54 -11.70 -24.07
C GLY A 70 19.76 -10.55 -23.38
N SER A 71 18.48 -10.36 -23.69
CA SER A 71 17.61 -9.44 -22.95
C SER A 71 16.81 -10.16 -21.85
N GLN A 72 16.39 -9.43 -20.81
CA GLN A 72 15.62 -9.99 -19.69
C GLN A 72 14.27 -10.58 -20.15
N ASN A 73 13.60 -9.92 -21.10
CA ASN A 73 12.38 -10.36 -21.77
C ASN A 73 11.30 -10.91 -20.80
N MET A 74 11.11 -10.21 -19.69
CA MET A 74 10.26 -10.69 -18.60
C MET A 74 8.79 -10.34 -18.81
N THR A 75 7.92 -11.19 -18.27
CA THR A 75 6.55 -10.80 -17.91
C THR A 75 6.49 -10.54 -16.40
N LEU A 76 6.16 -9.30 -16.03
CA LEU A 76 5.88 -8.88 -14.67
C LEU A 76 4.38 -9.06 -14.37
N ILE A 77 4.07 -9.79 -13.30
CA ILE A 77 2.70 -10.11 -12.89
C ILE A 77 2.55 -10.10 -11.37
N SER A 78 1.48 -9.49 -10.88
CA SER A 78 1.08 -9.59 -9.48
C SER A 78 0.44 -10.96 -9.18
N THR A 79 0.83 -11.58 -8.08
CA THR A 79 0.29 -12.87 -7.61
C THR A 79 0.06 -12.84 -6.09
N GLY A 80 -0.70 -13.81 -5.58
CA GLY A 80 -1.08 -13.84 -4.17
C GLY A 80 -2.14 -12.78 -3.85
N ALA A 81 -1.85 -11.91 -2.88
CA ALA A 81 -2.77 -10.85 -2.44
C ALA A 81 -2.55 -9.50 -3.15
N SER A 82 -1.45 -9.32 -3.87
CA SER A 82 -1.21 -8.12 -4.67
C SER A 82 -2.02 -8.16 -5.97
N TRP A 83 -2.25 -6.99 -6.55
CA TRP A 83 -2.94 -6.84 -7.83
C TRP A 83 -2.35 -5.69 -8.64
N GLY A 84 -2.55 -5.72 -9.96
CA GLY A 84 -2.04 -4.68 -10.83
C GLY A 84 -1.99 -5.12 -12.27
N ASP A 85 -1.26 -4.34 -13.06
CA ASP A 85 -1.06 -4.60 -14.47
C ASP A 85 -0.14 -5.79 -14.71
N VAL A 86 -0.39 -6.46 -15.83
CA VAL A 86 0.57 -7.41 -16.41
C VAL A 86 1.40 -6.61 -17.41
N VAL A 87 2.71 -6.62 -17.21
CA VAL A 87 3.65 -5.97 -18.12
C VAL A 87 4.47 -7.04 -18.78
N ASP A 88 4.32 -7.17 -20.08
CA ASP A 88 5.05 -8.13 -20.88
C ASP A 88 5.82 -7.38 -21.98
N PRO A 89 6.65 -8.09 -22.76
CA PRO A 89 7.44 -7.46 -23.81
C PRO A 89 6.61 -6.84 -24.94
N ALA A 90 5.39 -7.32 -25.15
CA ALA A 90 4.48 -6.83 -26.18
C ALA A 90 3.72 -5.56 -25.77
N LEU A 91 3.68 -5.21 -24.48
CA LEU A 91 3.05 -3.98 -24.02
C LEU A 91 3.70 -2.75 -24.68
N ALA A 92 2.91 -1.77 -25.12
CA ALA A 92 3.44 -0.60 -25.82
C ALA A 92 4.36 0.26 -24.92
N GLN A 93 5.37 0.89 -25.52
CA GLN A 93 6.18 1.90 -24.82
C GLN A 93 5.31 3.11 -24.45
N GLY A 94 5.66 3.82 -23.37
CA GLY A 94 4.88 4.93 -22.82
C GLY A 94 3.63 4.51 -22.03
N THR A 95 3.34 3.21 -21.93
CA THR A 95 2.16 2.73 -21.19
C THR A 95 2.34 2.91 -19.69
N PRO A 96 1.45 3.64 -18.98
CA PRO A 96 1.46 3.68 -17.52
C PRO A 96 1.14 2.29 -16.93
N VAL A 97 1.83 1.96 -15.85
CA VAL A 97 1.75 0.66 -15.18
C VAL A 97 1.57 0.89 -13.69
N ARG A 98 0.71 0.11 -13.06
CA ARG A 98 0.54 0.14 -11.59
C ARG A 98 0.42 -1.25 -10.98
N TRP A 99 1.13 -1.46 -9.87
CA TRP A 99 0.98 -2.60 -8.97
C TRP A 99 0.59 -2.14 -7.58
N ASN A 100 -0.11 -2.98 -6.84
CA ASN A 100 -0.62 -2.64 -5.51
C ASN A 100 -0.41 -3.83 -4.56
N PHE A 101 0.09 -3.53 -3.37
CA PHE A 101 0.27 -4.47 -2.27
C PHE A 101 -0.65 -4.03 -1.11
N PRO A 102 -1.62 -4.85 -0.67
CA PRO A 102 -2.49 -4.46 0.42
C PRO A 102 -1.72 -4.43 1.75
N ALA A 103 -2.00 -3.40 2.56
CA ALA A 103 -1.52 -3.27 3.93
C ALA A 103 -2.39 -4.12 4.85
N VAL A 104 -1.77 -4.92 5.72
CA VAL A 104 -2.49 -5.88 6.59
C VAL A 104 -2.05 -5.86 8.04
N ALA A 105 -0.96 -5.18 8.36
CA ALA A 105 -0.41 -5.12 9.70
C ALA A 105 0.46 -3.89 9.87
N GLY A 106 0.79 -3.59 11.13
CA GLY A 106 1.74 -2.54 11.48
C GLY A 106 1.11 -1.37 12.22
N THR A 107 1.88 -0.30 12.33
CA THR A 107 1.50 0.96 12.96
C THR A 107 2.01 2.13 12.12
N TYR A 108 1.33 3.27 12.21
CA TYR A 108 1.77 4.51 11.59
C TYR A 108 1.25 5.70 12.41
N ASP A 109 2.15 6.62 12.73
CA ASP A 109 1.83 7.92 13.31
C ASP A 109 2.08 9.00 12.24
N ALA A 110 0.99 9.66 11.84
CA ALA A 110 1.06 10.72 10.84
C ALA A 110 1.75 12.01 11.34
N ALA A 111 1.71 12.28 12.64
CA ALA A 111 2.30 13.48 13.23
C ALA A 111 3.83 13.37 13.30
N THR A 112 4.34 12.23 13.79
CA THR A 112 5.78 11.99 13.90
C THR A 112 6.38 11.35 12.64
N LYS A 113 5.54 10.90 11.69
CA LYS A 113 5.96 10.11 10.52
C LYS A 113 6.79 8.90 10.94
N THR A 114 6.34 8.19 11.98
CA THR A 114 6.99 6.98 12.49
C THR A 114 6.06 5.78 12.34
N GLY A 115 6.64 4.59 12.21
CA GLY A 115 5.87 3.36 12.17
C GLY A 115 6.43 2.31 11.23
N THR A 116 5.75 1.19 11.16
CA THR A 116 6.10 0.09 10.24
C THR A 116 4.81 -0.44 9.64
N VAL A 117 4.75 -0.52 8.31
CA VAL A 117 3.57 -0.98 7.58
C VAL A 117 3.91 -2.29 6.87
N GLY A 118 3.25 -3.37 7.29
CA GLY A 118 3.37 -4.69 6.69
C GLY A 118 2.40 -4.89 5.53
N LEU A 119 2.93 -5.24 4.37
CA LEU A 119 2.19 -5.48 3.14
C LEU A 119 2.30 -6.96 2.74
N ILE A 120 1.32 -7.45 1.98
CA ILE A 120 1.32 -8.84 1.48
C ILE A 120 1.18 -8.92 -0.03
N GLY A 121 1.55 -10.07 -0.58
CA GLY A 121 1.46 -10.36 -2.00
C GLY A 121 2.81 -10.36 -2.67
N ARG A 122 2.80 -10.59 -3.99
CA ARG A 122 4.01 -10.82 -4.76
C ARG A 122 3.94 -10.10 -6.10
N LEU A 123 4.98 -9.36 -6.46
CA LEU A 123 5.25 -9.03 -7.85
C LEU A 123 6.30 -10.00 -8.34
N GLN A 124 5.99 -10.74 -9.41
CA GLN A 124 6.89 -11.73 -9.98
C GLN A 124 7.20 -11.36 -11.43
N GLY A 125 8.48 -11.34 -11.75
CA GLY A 125 8.98 -11.33 -13.10
C GLY A 125 9.48 -12.71 -13.48
N ARG A 126 9.10 -13.21 -14.66
CA ARG A 126 9.70 -14.40 -15.26
C ARG A 126 10.03 -14.13 -16.71
N SER A 127 11.24 -14.46 -17.13
CA SER A 127 11.63 -14.45 -18.54
C SER A 127 10.70 -15.35 -19.37
N THR A 128 10.26 -14.84 -20.51
CA THR A 128 9.37 -15.58 -21.43
C THR A 128 10.16 -16.40 -22.46
N ASN A 129 11.47 -16.17 -22.58
CA ASN A 129 12.36 -17.00 -23.39
C ASN A 129 12.98 -18.07 -22.51
N ILE A 130 12.48 -19.30 -22.62
CA ILE A 130 13.06 -20.46 -21.94
C ILE A 130 14.22 -20.99 -22.81
N ALA A 131 15.38 -21.22 -22.21
CA ALA A 131 16.54 -21.86 -22.85
C ALA A 131 16.14 -23.20 -23.52
N PRO A 132 16.79 -23.64 -24.63
CA PRO A 132 18.25 -23.69 -24.75
C PRO A 132 18.89 -22.72 -25.77
N GLN A 133 18.13 -21.96 -26.56
CA GLN A 133 18.76 -21.25 -27.68
C GLN A 133 19.04 -19.76 -27.46
N ILE A 134 18.35 -19.06 -26.54
CA ILE A 134 18.49 -17.58 -26.51
C ILE A 134 18.15 -16.85 -25.19
N GLY A 135 17.81 -17.55 -24.09
CA GLY A 135 17.13 -16.94 -22.95
C GLY A 135 17.95 -16.86 -21.66
N PHE A 136 18.03 -15.67 -21.06
CA PHE A 136 18.25 -15.55 -19.62
C PHE A 136 17.05 -16.20 -18.92
N ASP A 137 17.24 -17.34 -18.23
CA ASP A 137 16.24 -17.84 -17.27
C ASP A 137 16.30 -16.97 -16.01
N TYR A 138 15.78 -15.75 -16.17
CA TYR A 138 15.77 -14.70 -15.18
C TYR A 138 14.45 -14.77 -14.41
N THR A 139 14.55 -14.92 -13.09
CA THR A 139 13.42 -14.79 -12.19
C THR A 139 13.68 -13.65 -11.21
N LEU A 140 12.70 -12.77 -11.08
CA LEU A 140 12.65 -11.72 -10.06
C LEU A 140 11.38 -11.91 -9.25
N SER A 141 11.44 -11.72 -7.94
CA SER A 141 10.24 -11.52 -7.16
C SER A 141 10.46 -10.53 -6.03
N ILE A 142 9.41 -9.78 -5.73
CA ILE A 142 9.28 -8.89 -4.57
C ILE A 142 8.06 -9.38 -3.81
N GLU A 143 8.28 -9.87 -2.60
CA GLU A 143 7.29 -10.57 -1.80
C GLU A 143 7.13 -9.90 -0.44
N ASN A 144 5.87 -9.70 -0.07
CA ASN A 144 5.43 -9.17 1.22
C ASN A 144 6.26 -7.96 1.67
N PRO A 145 6.16 -6.82 0.97
CA PRO A 145 6.96 -5.65 1.32
C PRO A 145 6.66 -5.13 2.72
N VAL A 146 7.60 -4.42 3.32
CA VAL A 146 7.44 -3.71 4.60
C VAL A 146 8.02 -2.32 4.43
N VAL A 147 7.24 -1.29 4.75
CA VAL A 147 7.71 0.10 4.75
C VAL A 147 7.94 0.53 6.19
N VAL A 148 9.14 1.01 6.48
CA VAL A 148 9.55 1.49 7.81
C VAL A 148 9.76 3.00 7.74
N PHE A 149 9.07 3.72 8.62
CA PHE A 149 9.20 5.15 8.82
C PHE A 149 9.83 5.39 10.20
N ASP A 150 10.93 6.13 10.23
CA ASP A 150 11.70 6.43 11.45
C ASP A 150 11.57 7.90 11.89
N GLY A 151 10.63 8.64 11.30
CA GLY A 151 10.45 10.09 11.52
C GLY A 151 11.41 10.96 10.72
N SER A 152 12.34 10.37 9.97
CA SER A 152 13.24 11.11 9.11
C SER A 152 12.56 11.57 7.81
N ALA A 153 13.33 12.30 7.00
CA ALA A 153 12.97 12.70 5.65
C ALA A 153 12.88 11.52 4.66
N THR A 154 13.20 10.30 5.10
CA THR A 154 13.20 9.10 4.26
C THR A 154 12.51 7.92 4.95
N ALA A 155 11.80 7.11 4.18
CA ALA A 155 11.32 5.80 4.63
C ALA A 155 12.10 4.69 3.93
N LYS A 156 12.13 3.50 4.51
CA LYS A 156 12.81 2.33 3.92
C LYS A 156 11.81 1.26 3.53
N LEU A 157 11.92 0.76 2.30
CA LEU A 157 11.13 -0.37 1.81
C LEU A 157 11.99 -1.62 1.80
N TYR A 158 11.55 -2.62 2.56
CA TYR A 158 12.13 -3.96 2.63
C TYR A 158 11.21 -4.95 1.94
N ALA A 159 11.75 -6.03 1.38
CA ALA A 159 10.95 -7.16 0.93
C ALA A 159 11.82 -8.43 0.96
N SER A 160 11.19 -9.59 0.80
CA SER A 160 11.88 -10.84 0.50
C SER A 160 11.60 -11.24 -0.94
N GLY A 161 12.31 -12.23 -1.45
CA GLY A 161 11.97 -12.84 -2.73
C GLY A 161 13.13 -13.58 -3.33
N THR A 162 13.18 -13.56 -4.65
CA THR A 162 14.22 -14.22 -5.43
C THR A 162 14.75 -13.27 -6.50
N LYS A 163 16.03 -13.36 -6.78
CA LYS A 163 16.70 -12.61 -7.86
C LYS A 163 17.54 -13.52 -8.72
N TYR A 164 17.99 -13.00 -9.86
CA TYR A 164 18.97 -13.67 -10.69
C TYR A 164 20.32 -13.80 -9.96
N GLY A 165 20.91 -14.98 -10.01
CA GLY A 165 22.17 -15.32 -9.33
C GLY A 165 23.43 -15.02 -10.13
N GLY A 166 23.35 -14.31 -11.26
CA GLY A 166 24.50 -14.04 -12.13
C GLY A 166 24.76 -15.12 -13.18
N THR A 167 24.27 -16.34 -12.95
CA THR A 167 24.37 -17.48 -13.88
C THR A 167 22.99 -17.85 -14.42
N ALA A 168 22.88 -18.18 -15.71
CA ALA A 168 21.61 -18.57 -16.34
C ALA A 168 20.93 -19.71 -15.56
N GLY A 169 19.65 -19.52 -15.20
CA GLY A 169 18.87 -20.48 -14.42
C GLY A 169 19.15 -20.46 -12.92
N LEU A 170 20.22 -19.80 -12.46
CA LEU A 170 20.49 -19.65 -11.03
C LEU A 170 19.58 -18.57 -10.45
N THR A 171 18.76 -18.98 -9.49
CA THR A 171 17.90 -18.10 -8.71
C THR A 171 18.40 -18.07 -7.28
N VAL A 172 18.63 -16.87 -6.75
CA VAL A 172 19.14 -16.65 -5.38
C VAL A 172 18.04 -16.02 -4.53
N PRO A 173 17.68 -16.61 -3.38
CA PRO A 173 16.74 -15.97 -2.46
C PRO A 173 17.39 -14.76 -1.79
N TYR A 174 16.57 -13.77 -1.45
CA TYR A 174 16.94 -12.67 -0.57
C TYR A 174 15.82 -12.43 0.44
N ASP A 175 16.17 -11.85 1.57
CA ASP A 175 15.25 -11.57 2.66
C ASP A 175 15.22 -10.06 2.99
N ARG A 176 14.57 -9.72 4.10
CA ARG A 176 14.40 -8.34 4.56
C ARG A 176 15.59 -7.81 5.36
N SER A 177 16.76 -8.44 5.28
CA SER A 177 17.97 -7.98 6.00
C SER A 177 18.44 -6.61 5.53
N THR A 178 18.21 -6.25 4.27
CA THR A 178 18.53 -4.93 3.71
C THR A 178 17.32 -4.28 3.05
N ALA A 179 17.30 -2.94 3.04
CA ALA A 179 16.28 -2.20 2.31
C ALA A 179 16.52 -2.35 0.80
N LEU A 180 15.44 -2.47 0.04
CA LEU A 180 15.46 -2.40 -1.42
C LEU A 180 15.46 -0.96 -1.89
N PHE A 181 14.62 -0.12 -1.28
CA PHE A 181 14.52 1.31 -1.60
C PHE A 181 14.61 2.18 -0.34
N SER A 182 15.21 3.35 -0.53
CA SER A 182 14.89 4.55 0.25
C SER A 182 13.77 5.29 -0.47
N LEU A 183 12.79 5.79 0.26
CA LEU A 183 11.63 6.51 -0.25
C LEU A 183 11.70 7.95 0.27
N ASP A 184 11.63 8.92 -0.64
CA ASP A 184 11.63 10.34 -0.29
C ASP A 184 10.29 10.74 0.37
N VAL A 185 10.33 10.95 1.69
CA VAL A 185 9.20 11.40 2.51
C VAL A 185 9.20 12.93 2.65
N ALA A 186 10.34 13.58 2.42
CA ALA A 186 10.49 15.03 2.49
C ALA A 186 9.61 15.73 1.45
N ASN A 187 9.61 15.19 0.23
CA ASN A 187 8.84 15.72 -0.90
C ASN A 187 7.51 14.98 -1.13
N ALA A 188 7.12 14.08 -0.22
CA ALA A 188 5.87 13.34 -0.31
C ALA A 188 4.68 14.24 0.02
N THR A 189 3.57 14.02 -0.67
CA THR A 189 2.29 14.71 -0.39
C THR A 189 1.47 13.87 0.59
N THR A 190 1.07 14.44 1.71
CA THR A 190 0.15 13.78 2.65
C THR A 190 -1.25 14.34 2.51
N THR A 191 -2.24 13.48 2.30
CA THR A 191 -3.64 13.87 2.12
C THR A 191 -4.54 12.98 2.95
N THR A 192 -5.36 13.58 3.80
CA THR A 192 -6.48 12.91 4.45
C THR A 192 -7.64 12.86 3.46
N ASN A 193 -8.05 11.66 3.06
CA ASN A 193 -9.15 11.44 2.14
C ASN A 193 -10.49 11.56 2.87
N ALA A 194 -11.56 11.81 2.12
CA ALA A 194 -12.91 11.96 2.66
C ALA A 194 -13.43 10.69 3.38
N ASP A 195 -12.87 9.52 3.08
CA ASP A 195 -13.18 8.25 3.74
C ASP A 195 -12.40 8.03 5.05
N GLY A 196 -11.62 9.01 5.49
CA GLY A 196 -10.81 8.98 6.70
C GLY A 196 -9.46 8.27 6.54
N THR A 197 -9.12 7.78 5.35
CA THR A 197 -7.79 7.22 5.09
C THR A 197 -6.76 8.33 4.86
N THR A 198 -5.50 8.05 5.19
CA THR A 198 -4.38 8.95 4.90
C THR A 198 -3.58 8.40 3.73
N THR A 199 -3.38 9.21 2.69
CA THR A 199 -2.50 8.89 1.56
C THR A 199 -1.20 9.67 1.66
N ILE A 200 -0.08 8.95 1.64
CA ILE A 200 1.26 9.48 1.45
C ILE A 200 1.64 9.21 -0.01
N GLY A 201 1.44 10.21 -0.87
CA GLY A 201 1.73 10.16 -2.30
C GLY A 201 3.13 10.63 -2.64
N ASN A 202 3.54 10.39 -3.89
CA ASN A 202 4.80 10.88 -4.47
C ASN A 202 6.06 10.42 -3.72
N LEU A 203 6.04 9.23 -3.12
CA LEU A 203 7.21 8.63 -2.49
C LEU A 203 8.20 8.19 -3.58
N ALA A 204 9.15 9.06 -3.91
CA ALA A 204 10.14 8.80 -4.94
C ALA A 204 11.17 7.75 -4.45
N PRO A 205 11.34 6.61 -5.14
CA PRO A 205 12.27 5.57 -4.73
C PRO A 205 13.69 5.81 -5.24
N THR A 206 14.65 5.45 -4.39
CA THR A 206 16.09 5.34 -4.67
C THR A 206 16.55 3.95 -4.28
N VAL A 207 17.24 3.24 -5.17
CA VAL A 207 17.74 1.89 -4.88
C VAL A 207 18.76 1.92 -3.75
N VAL A 208 18.60 1.02 -2.79
CA VAL A 208 19.58 0.74 -1.73
C VAL A 208 20.30 -0.57 -2.01
N THR A 209 19.56 -1.62 -2.37
CA THR A 209 20.11 -2.93 -2.72
C THR A 209 19.68 -3.32 -4.14
N ASP A 210 20.64 -3.63 -5.01
CA ASP A 210 20.33 -4.13 -6.36
C ASP A 210 19.90 -5.61 -6.31
N ILE A 211 18.61 -5.83 -6.57
CA ILE A 211 18.04 -7.16 -6.82
C ILE A 211 17.60 -7.32 -8.28
N TYR A 212 17.77 -6.27 -9.08
CA TYR A 212 17.21 -6.06 -10.41
C TYR A 212 18.22 -6.36 -11.51
N GLY A 213 19.52 -6.41 -11.19
CA GLY A 213 20.59 -6.76 -12.11
C GLY A 213 20.85 -5.64 -13.10
N GLY A 214 21.48 -4.57 -12.61
CA GLY A 214 21.87 -3.42 -13.42
C GLY A 214 21.43 -2.06 -12.88
N PHE A 215 21.03 -1.99 -11.60
CA PHE A 215 20.60 -0.77 -10.94
C PHE A 215 21.37 -0.63 -9.63
N GLY A 216 22.57 -0.04 -9.70
CA GLY A 216 23.40 0.18 -8.52
C GLY A 216 22.72 1.08 -7.47
N PRO A 217 23.20 1.05 -6.21
CA PRO A 217 22.71 1.95 -5.17
C PRO A 217 22.70 3.41 -5.62
N GLY A 218 21.64 4.14 -5.28
CA GLY A 218 21.43 5.52 -5.73
C GLY A 218 20.61 5.65 -7.02
N SER A 219 20.43 4.58 -7.79
CA SER A 219 19.60 4.61 -9.02
C SER A 219 18.14 4.93 -8.70
N GLY A 220 17.50 5.81 -9.48
CA GLY A 220 16.07 6.07 -9.36
C GLY A 220 15.72 7.51 -9.74
N PRO A 221 15.85 8.47 -8.81
CA PRO A 221 15.41 9.86 -8.98
C PRO A 221 16.22 10.63 -10.03
N ASP A 222 17.43 10.17 -10.31
CA ASP A 222 18.35 10.75 -11.28
C ASP A 222 17.88 10.62 -12.74
N ARG A 223 16.81 9.83 -12.98
CA ARG A 223 16.29 9.60 -14.33
C ARG A 223 14.95 10.27 -14.59
N THR A 224 14.72 10.63 -15.86
CA THR A 224 13.43 11.15 -16.34
C THR A 224 12.84 10.22 -17.40
N PRO A 225 11.66 9.60 -17.15
CA PRO A 225 10.98 9.51 -15.86
C PRO A 225 11.83 8.74 -14.82
N ASN A 226 11.52 8.89 -13.52
CA ASN A 226 12.21 8.15 -12.45
C ASN A 226 12.26 6.66 -12.82
N THR A 227 13.44 6.06 -12.69
CA THR A 227 13.68 4.66 -13.09
C THR A 227 12.64 3.72 -12.49
N PHE A 228 12.31 3.88 -11.22
CA PHE A 228 11.34 3.06 -10.51
C PHE A 228 10.01 3.79 -10.33
N GLY A 229 9.75 4.88 -11.05
CA GLY A 229 8.50 5.63 -10.96
C GLY A 229 8.27 6.22 -9.58
N SER A 230 7.11 5.97 -8.98
CA SER A 230 6.73 6.50 -7.67
C SER A 230 5.88 5.52 -6.88
N PHE A 231 6.02 5.57 -5.56
CA PHE A 231 5.16 4.88 -4.62
C PHE A 231 4.10 5.82 -4.03
N SER A 232 2.96 5.25 -3.66
CA SER A 232 1.95 5.92 -2.86
C SER A 232 1.39 4.94 -1.84
N LEU A 233 1.38 5.33 -0.57
CA LEU A 233 0.89 4.52 0.53
C LEU A 233 -0.41 5.11 1.06
N THR A 234 -1.52 4.42 0.86
CA THR A 234 -2.80 4.75 1.49
C THR A 234 -2.99 3.87 2.71
N LEU A 235 -3.29 4.46 3.85
CA LEU A 235 -3.47 3.79 5.13
C LEU A 235 -4.82 4.11 5.73
N GLN A 236 -5.48 3.07 6.22
CA GLN A 236 -6.53 3.19 7.21
C GLN A 236 -5.91 2.83 8.55
N THR A 237 -5.87 3.77 9.49
CA THR A 237 -5.44 3.52 10.87
C THR A 237 -6.64 3.41 11.79
N GLU A 238 -6.46 2.78 12.95
CA GLU A 238 -7.45 2.87 14.03
C GLU A 238 -7.64 4.35 14.38
N PRO A 239 -8.88 4.82 14.57
CA PRO A 239 -9.09 6.16 15.11
C PRO A 239 -8.47 6.22 16.50
N GLY A 240 -7.23 6.71 16.59
CA GLY A 240 -6.51 6.89 17.84
C GLY A 240 -6.90 8.23 18.45
N SER A 241 -7.03 8.27 19.77
CA SER A 241 -7.34 9.45 20.60
C SER A 241 -6.28 10.57 20.57
N GLY A 242 -5.54 10.71 19.48
CA GLY A 242 -4.41 11.65 19.29
C GLY A 242 -4.66 12.76 18.26
N GLY A 243 -5.90 12.95 17.81
CA GLY A 243 -6.27 14.16 17.08
C GLY A 243 -6.26 15.36 18.03
N GLY A 244 -5.18 16.14 18.01
CA GLY A 244 -5.15 17.45 18.64
C GLY A 244 -6.37 18.27 18.21
N THR A 245 -7.04 18.91 19.16
CA THR A 245 -8.02 19.96 18.86
C THR A 245 -7.38 20.94 17.86
N PRO A 246 -8.11 21.41 16.84
CA PRO A 246 -7.66 22.55 16.04
C PRO A 246 -7.14 23.64 16.98
N GLY A 247 -5.95 24.20 16.71
CA GLY A 247 -5.43 25.31 17.52
C GLY A 247 -6.48 26.42 17.64
N PRO A 248 -6.51 27.19 18.75
CA PRO A 248 -7.54 28.19 18.97
C PRO A 248 -7.62 29.10 17.74
N GLN A 249 -8.81 29.15 17.15
CA GLN A 249 -9.13 30.09 16.08
C GLN A 249 -8.85 31.50 16.61
N GLY A 250 -8.09 32.30 15.85
CA GLY A 250 -7.88 33.71 16.17
C GLY A 250 -9.21 34.40 16.46
N PRO A 251 -9.26 35.41 17.36
CA PRO A 251 -10.51 35.97 17.84
C PRO A 251 -11.43 36.34 16.67
N ALA A 252 -12.63 35.78 16.68
CA ALA A 252 -13.64 36.03 15.67
C ALA A 252 -14.06 37.51 15.73
N GLY A 253 -14.19 38.15 14.57
CA GLY A 253 -14.86 39.45 14.48
C GLY A 253 -16.29 39.36 15.05
N PRO A 254 -16.85 40.45 15.61
CA PRO A 254 -18.13 40.42 16.30
C PRO A 254 -19.24 39.91 15.36
N ALA A 255 -19.92 38.84 15.77
CA ALA A 255 -20.98 38.20 15.00
C ALA A 255 -22.36 38.76 15.37
N GLY A 256 -23.20 38.99 14.37
CA GLY A 256 -24.61 39.39 14.54
C GLY A 256 -25.47 38.31 15.19
N ALA A 257 -26.60 38.70 15.77
CA ALA A 257 -27.45 37.83 16.56
C ALA A 257 -28.00 36.62 15.78
N MET A 258 -27.75 35.41 16.29
CA MET A 258 -28.16 34.14 15.71
C MET A 258 -29.50 33.67 16.31
N GLY A 259 -30.39 33.15 15.46
CA GLY A 259 -31.67 32.55 15.89
C GLY A 259 -31.49 31.26 16.70
N PRO A 260 -32.53 30.80 17.42
CA PRO A 260 -32.43 29.65 18.31
C PRO A 260 -32.10 28.36 17.55
N ALA A 261 -31.18 27.58 18.12
CA ALA A 261 -30.72 26.31 17.55
C ALA A 261 -31.80 25.23 17.63
N GLY A 262 -31.95 24.44 16.56
CA GLY A 262 -32.79 23.25 16.55
C GLY A 262 -32.22 22.11 17.40
N PRO A 263 -33.05 21.16 17.86
CA PRO A 263 -32.61 20.05 18.72
C PRO A 263 -31.61 19.13 18.01
N ALA A 264 -30.66 18.60 18.77
CA ALA A 264 -29.64 17.68 18.28
C ALA A 264 -30.25 16.35 17.80
N GLY A 265 -29.80 15.87 16.64
CA GLY A 265 -30.17 14.55 16.12
C GLY A 265 -29.60 13.40 16.98
N PRO A 266 -30.25 12.22 16.98
CA PRO A 266 -29.80 11.09 17.79
C PRO A 266 -28.44 10.56 17.33
N LYS A 267 -27.63 10.12 18.30
CA LYS A 267 -26.32 9.48 18.09
C LYS A 267 -26.45 8.23 17.20
N GLY A 268 -25.60 8.14 16.17
CA GLY A 268 -25.53 6.96 15.31
C GLY A 268 -25.07 5.71 16.08
N ALA A 269 -25.63 4.56 15.75
CA ALA A 269 -25.28 3.30 16.40
C ALA A 269 -23.86 2.82 16.03
N ASP A 270 -23.18 2.19 16.98
CA ASP A 270 -21.81 1.67 16.81
C ASP A 270 -21.70 0.65 15.68
N GLY A 271 -20.61 0.73 14.90
CA GLY A 271 -20.32 -0.20 13.83
C GLY A 271 -20.01 -1.61 14.35
N LYS A 272 -20.67 -2.63 13.81
CA LYS A 272 -20.38 -4.03 14.18
C LYS A 272 -18.99 -4.45 13.72
N ALA A 273 -18.27 -5.19 14.56
CA ALA A 273 -16.94 -5.73 14.27
C ALA A 273 -16.88 -6.50 12.92
N GLY A 274 -15.77 -6.32 12.19
CA GLY A 274 -15.52 -6.96 10.90
C GLY A 274 -15.40 -8.49 11.00
N LYS A 275 -16.03 -9.22 10.06
CA LYS A 275 -15.99 -10.69 10.02
C LYS A 275 -14.75 -11.17 9.26
N SER A 276 -13.95 -12.08 9.84
CA SER A 276 -12.80 -12.71 9.17
C SER A 276 -13.23 -13.51 7.93
N ALA A 277 -12.39 -13.66 6.90
CA ALA A 277 -12.71 -14.45 5.70
C ALA A 277 -12.26 -15.92 5.82
N LYS A 278 -13.07 -16.87 5.33
CA LYS A 278 -12.80 -18.32 5.30
C LYS A 278 -12.82 -18.87 3.87
N LEU A 279 -11.92 -19.80 3.56
CA LEU A 279 -11.96 -20.56 2.31
C LEU A 279 -12.98 -21.69 2.41
N ARG A 280 -13.87 -21.81 1.43
CA ARG A 280 -14.86 -22.88 1.32
C ARG A 280 -14.69 -23.59 -0.02
N THR A 281 -14.77 -24.91 0.00
CA THR A 281 -14.79 -25.74 -1.20
C THR A 281 -16.17 -26.39 -1.31
N VAL A 282 -16.80 -26.26 -2.48
CA VAL A 282 -18.15 -26.74 -2.75
C VAL A 282 -18.15 -27.51 -4.06
N THR A 283 -18.75 -28.69 -4.07
CA THR A 283 -18.97 -29.47 -5.30
C THR A 283 -20.37 -29.21 -5.84
N LEU A 284 -20.45 -28.66 -7.04
CA LEU A 284 -21.69 -28.33 -7.72
C LEU A 284 -22.31 -29.56 -8.39
N ARG A 285 -23.63 -29.51 -8.60
CA ARG A 285 -24.38 -30.57 -9.30
C ARG A 285 -24.00 -30.68 -10.78
N ARG A 286 -23.85 -29.55 -11.46
CA ARG A 286 -23.44 -29.46 -12.87
C ARG A 286 -22.31 -28.45 -12.99
N ALA A 287 -21.41 -28.68 -13.97
CA ALA A 287 -20.39 -27.70 -14.31
C ALA A 287 -21.06 -26.44 -14.89
N PRO A 288 -20.88 -25.25 -14.29
CA PRO A 288 -21.52 -24.04 -14.75
C PRO A 288 -20.90 -23.46 -16.02
N PHE A 289 -19.68 -23.88 -16.36
CA PHE A 289 -18.97 -23.48 -17.56
C PHE A 289 -18.46 -24.73 -18.27
N GLY A 290 -18.53 -24.76 -19.60
CA GLY A 290 -18.10 -25.88 -20.43
C GLY A 290 -16.56 -26.06 -20.53
N SER A 291 -15.78 -25.39 -19.68
CA SER A 291 -14.32 -25.44 -19.72
C SER A 291 -13.75 -26.38 -18.65
N ALA A 292 -12.73 -27.15 -19.02
CA ALA A 292 -11.94 -27.96 -18.09
C ALA A 292 -10.84 -27.17 -17.36
N ALA A 293 -10.58 -25.92 -17.77
CA ALA A 293 -9.62 -25.04 -17.12
C ALA A 293 -10.16 -24.47 -15.79
N THR A 294 -9.24 -24.06 -14.93
CA THR A 294 -9.55 -23.33 -13.70
C THR A 294 -9.90 -21.89 -14.05
N LEU A 295 -11.11 -21.45 -13.70
CA LEU A 295 -11.64 -20.13 -14.00
C LEU A 295 -11.76 -19.31 -12.73
N ALA A 296 -11.25 -18.07 -12.74
CA ALA A 296 -11.51 -17.10 -11.68
C ALA A 296 -12.96 -16.62 -11.72
N VAL A 297 -13.60 -16.59 -10.55
CA VAL A 297 -15.03 -16.31 -10.41
C VAL A 297 -15.38 -15.48 -9.18
N GLU A 298 -16.42 -14.68 -9.33
CA GLU A 298 -17.16 -14.00 -8.27
C GLU A 298 -18.45 -14.76 -7.99
N LEU A 299 -18.74 -14.97 -6.71
CA LEU A 299 -20.01 -15.49 -6.23
C LEU A 299 -20.90 -14.33 -5.80
N ARG A 300 -22.02 -14.12 -6.50
CA ARG A 300 -22.95 -13.02 -6.26
C ARG A 300 -24.31 -13.50 -5.79
N SER A 301 -24.82 -12.88 -4.74
CA SER A 301 -26.17 -13.11 -4.25
C SER A 301 -27.17 -12.69 -5.32
N ARG A 302 -28.12 -13.56 -5.67
CA ARG A 302 -29.19 -13.21 -6.62
C ARG A 302 -30.18 -12.22 -6.00
N ARG A 303 -30.40 -12.28 -4.69
CA ARG A 303 -31.37 -11.41 -3.99
C ARG A 303 -30.88 -9.98 -3.88
N THR A 304 -29.58 -9.79 -3.64
CA THR A 304 -29.01 -8.48 -3.31
C THR A 304 -27.99 -7.98 -4.33
N GLY A 305 -27.60 -8.80 -5.30
CA GLY A 305 -26.54 -8.47 -6.28
C GLY A 305 -25.13 -8.35 -5.68
N LYS A 306 -24.99 -8.40 -4.34
CA LYS A 306 -23.73 -8.25 -3.62
C LYS A 306 -22.81 -9.45 -3.83
N VAL A 307 -21.51 -9.18 -3.92
CA VAL A 307 -20.48 -10.23 -3.98
C VAL A 307 -20.34 -10.84 -2.58
N ALA A 308 -20.59 -12.14 -2.48
CA ALA A 308 -20.43 -12.90 -1.24
C ALA A 308 -19.04 -13.52 -1.10
N GLY A 309 -18.31 -13.66 -2.21
CA GLY A 309 -16.94 -14.14 -2.21
C GLY A 309 -16.33 -14.23 -3.60
N VAL A 310 -15.01 -14.42 -3.61
CA VAL A 310 -14.21 -14.57 -4.84
C VAL A 310 -13.40 -15.86 -4.76
N GLY A 311 -13.12 -16.47 -5.91
CA GLY A 311 -12.30 -17.66 -5.94
C GLY A 311 -12.20 -18.28 -7.31
N THR A 312 -12.08 -19.60 -7.37
CA THR A 312 -11.86 -20.35 -8.60
C THR A 312 -12.83 -21.50 -8.74
N ILE A 313 -13.15 -21.83 -9.99
CA ILE A 313 -13.93 -23.02 -10.33
C ILE A 313 -13.23 -23.85 -11.38
N ARG A 314 -13.22 -25.17 -11.19
CA ARG A 314 -12.78 -26.13 -12.19
C ARG A 314 -13.82 -27.21 -12.33
N ARG A 315 -14.42 -27.34 -13.52
CA ARG A 315 -15.57 -28.23 -13.78
C ARG A 315 -16.70 -28.01 -12.77
N ARG A 316 -16.84 -28.88 -11.78
CA ARG A 316 -17.89 -28.85 -10.74
C ARG A 316 -17.38 -28.33 -9.39
N THR A 317 -16.07 -28.17 -9.21
CA THR A 317 -15.50 -27.84 -7.91
C THR A 317 -15.25 -26.34 -7.81
N LEU A 318 -15.99 -25.67 -6.93
CA LEU A 318 -15.88 -24.25 -6.61
C LEU A 318 -15.08 -24.07 -5.31
N ARG A 319 -14.00 -23.31 -5.36
CA ARG A 319 -13.22 -22.87 -4.20
C ARG A 319 -13.42 -21.37 -4.04
N VAL A 320 -14.07 -20.93 -2.98
CA VAL A 320 -14.45 -19.52 -2.79
C VAL A 320 -14.04 -19.02 -1.40
N LYS A 321 -13.43 -17.85 -1.34
CA LYS A 321 -13.13 -17.13 -0.10
C LYS A 321 -14.33 -16.24 0.23
N VAL A 322 -14.96 -16.48 1.37
CA VAL A 322 -16.20 -15.84 1.81
C VAL A 322 -16.05 -15.33 3.24
N LEU A 323 -16.84 -14.32 3.64
CA LEU A 323 -16.83 -13.85 5.03
C LEU A 323 -17.33 -14.96 5.98
N SER A 324 -16.74 -15.05 7.17
CA SER A 324 -17.11 -16.01 8.20
C SER A 324 -18.59 -15.82 8.56
N GLY A 325 -19.34 -16.92 8.62
CA GLY A 325 -20.79 -16.90 8.83
C GLY A 325 -21.64 -16.69 7.57
N THR A 326 -21.04 -16.53 6.39
CA THR A 326 -21.79 -16.52 5.13
C THR A 326 -22.41 -17.91 4.87
N LYS A 327 -23.74 -17.99 4.86
CA LYS A 327 -24.48 -19.18 4.45
C LYS A 327 -24.40 -19.28 2.93
N LEU A 328 -23.80 -20.36 2.43
CA LEU A 328 -23.65 -20.59 0.98
C LEU A 328 -24.81 -21.38 0.37
N ASN A 329 -25.70 -21.95 1.17
CA ASN A 329 -26.80 -22.76 0.67
C ASN A 329 -27.81 -21.87 -0.06
N GLY A 330 -28.23 -22.28 -1.26
CA GLY A 330 -29.20 -21.55 -2.08
C GLY A 330 -28.72 -21.29 -3.51
N THR A 331 -29.42 -20.38 -4.18
CA THR A 331 -29.15 -20.03 -5.58
C THR A 331 -28.24 -18.81 -5.67
N TRP A 332 -27.18 -18.93 -6.46
CA TRP A 332 -26.18 -17.90 -6.67
C TRP A 332 -25.91 -17.66 -8.14
N THR A 333 -25.38 -16.48 -8.45
CA THR A 333 -24.82 -16.17 -9.76
C THR A 333 -23.30 -16.26 -9.65
N LEU A 334 -22.71 -17.15 -10.45
CA LEU A 334 -21.27 -17.25 -10.57
C LEU A 334 -20.84 -16.45 -11.81
N ARG A 335 -19.98 -15.44 -11.65
CA ARG A 335 -19.51 -14.58 -12.74
C ARG A 335 -18.02 -14.77 -12.95
N ARG A 336 -17.57 -14.96 -14.19
CA ARG A 336 -16.13 -15.05 -14.52
C ARG A 336 -15.48 -13.67 -14.51
N THR A 337 -14.26 -13.57 -14.01
CA THR A 337 -13.55 -12.29 -13.80
C THR A 337 -12.26 -12.12 -14.63
N GLY A 338 -11.89 -13.08 -15.48
CA GLY A 338 -10.69 -12.98 -16.34
C GLY A 338 -10.84 -12.03 -17.54
N ARG A 339 -9.73 -11.45 -18.04
CA ARG A 339 -9.69 -10.48 -19.17
C ARG A 339 -10.24 -11.02 -20.50
N LYS A 340 -10.08 -12.32 -20.81
CA LYS A 340 -10.66 -12.97 -22.00
C LYS A 340 -11.67 -14.03 -21.57
N VAL A 341 -12.96 -13.70 -21.64
CA VAL A 341 -14.05 -14.64 -21.37
C VAL A 341 -14.65 -15.11 -22.68
N THR A 342 -14.16 -16.24 -23.19
CA THR A 342 -14.80 -16.96 -24.30
C THR A 342 -15.97 -17.78 -23.73
N GLY A 343 -17.18 -17.63 -24.30
CA GLY A 343 -18.41 -18.29 -23.85
C GLY A 343 -19.16 -17.57 -22.72
N ALA A 344 -20.04 -18.29 -22.02
CA ALA A 344 -20.90 -17.71 -20.97
C ALA A 344 -20.10 -17.01 -19.86
N ARG A 345 -20.40 -15.73 -19.63
CA ARG A 345 -19.77 -14.86 -18.62
C ARG A 345 -20.31 -15.06 -17.22
N SER A 346 -21.53 -15.56 -17.10
CA SER A 346 -22.19 -15.85 -15.84
C SER A 346 -22.98 -17.15 -15.96
N ALA A 347 -23.17 -17.81 -14.82
CA ALA A 347 -23.95 -19.03 -14.72
C ALA A 347 -24.73 -19.03 -13.41
N ARG A 348 -25.96 -19.53 -13.47
CA ARG A 348 -26.76 -19.79 -12.28
C ARG A 348 -26.29 -21.11 -11.67
N ILE A 349 -26.01 -21.08 -10.37
CA ILE A 349 -25.65 -22.28 -9.62
C ILE A 349 -26.54 -22.41 -8.39
N THR A 350 -26.71 -23.64 -7.93
CA THR A 350 -27.36 -23.95 -6.66
C THR A 350 -26.37 -24.73 -5.82
N ILE A 351 -26.07 -24.19 -4.65
CA ILE A 351 -25.24 -24.81 -3.63
C ILE A 351 -26.19 -25.39 -2.58
N ARG A 352 -26.00 -26.66 -2.23
CA ARG A 352 -26.76 -27.33 -1.17
C ARG A 352 -25.91 -27.42 0.07
#